data_AF-A0A4C1YQ75-F1
#
_entry.id   AF-A0A4C1YQ75-F1
#
_cell.length_a   1.000
_cell.length_b   1.000
_cell.length_c   1.000
_cell.angle_alpha   90.00
_cell.angle_beta   90.00
_cell.angle_gamma   90.00
#
_symmetry.space_group_name_H-M   'P 1'
#
loop_
_entity.id
_entity.type
_entity.pdbx_description
1 polymer ?
#
loop_
_entity_poly.entity_id
_entity_poly.type
_entity_poly.pdbx_seq_one_letter_code
_entity_poly.pdbx_strand_id
1 'polypeptide(L)'
;MLKSERPYRVVLRGLHSSEDTTEIKEILKENGHEVRQIVNVRHRTSKEPLPLFYVDLEPKSNNRDIFNLKYLNHMKVTFEPPYKKKKSSSAKGAKGLVIPKSVSQTIQMRQVRRRPPNQHL
;
A
#
# COMPACT_ATOMS: atom_id res chain seq x y z
N MET A 1 -6.38 7.36 36.31
CA MET A 1 -6.73 7.46 34.88
C MET A 1 -6.18 6.24 34.16
N LEU A 2 -7.05 5.36 33.64
CA LEU A 2 -6.61 4.20 32.85
C LEU A 2 -6.06 4.69 31.51
N LYS A 3 -4.76 4.51 31.27
CA LYS A 3 -4.19 4.68 29.94
C LYS A 3 -4.67 3.49 29.10
N SER A 4 -5.78 3.66 28.39
CA SER A 4 -6.23 2.65 27.42
C SER A 4 -5.14 2.47 26.37
N GLU A 5 -4.74 1.22 26.13
CA GLU A 5 -3.70 0.90 25.17
C GLU A 5 -4.16 1.26 23.75
N ARG A 6 -3.21 1.75 22.95
CA ARG A 6 -3.51 2.18 21.58
C ARG A 6 -3.84 0.94 20.73
N PRO A 7 -4.98 0.93 20.02
CA PRO A 7 -5.33 -0.22 19.18
C PRO A 7 -4.34 -0.36 18.02
N TYR A 8 -4.22 -1.59 17.54
CA TYR A 8 -3.50 -1.86 16.30
C TYR A 8 -4.44 -1.65 15.12
N ARG A 9 -4.33 -0.47 14.47
CA ARG A 9 -5.18 -0.11 13.33
C ARG A 9 -4.59 -0.66 12.03
N VAL A 10 -5.44 -1.26 11.20
CA VAL A 10 -5.17 -1.64 9.80
C VAL A 10 -6.29 -1.15 8.88
N VAL A 11 -6.02 -1.18 7.57
CA VAL A 11 -7.00 -0.87 6.53
C VAL A 11 -7.35 -2.16 5.79
N LEU A 12 -8.63 -2.52 5.77
CA LEU A 12 -9.18 -3.64 5.02
C LEU A 12 -9.71 -3.14 3.67
N ARG A 13 -9.26 -3.78 2.58
CA ARG A 13 -9.70 -3.54 1.20
C ARG A 13 -10.30 -4.80 0.59
N GLY A 14 -11.09 -4.60 -0.47
CA GLY A 14 -11.67 -5.69 -1.27
C GLY A 14 -13.07 -6.10 -0.86
N LEU A 15 -13.68 -5.38 0.08
CA LEU A 15 -15.06 -5.57 0.52
C LEU A 15 -15.92 -4.37 0.12
N HIS A 16 -17.18 -4.62 -0.28
CA HIS A 16 -18.12 -3.55 -0.58
C HIS A 16 -18.53 -2.79 0.69
N SER A 17 -18.98 -1.55 0.56
CA SER A 17 -19.35 -0.73 1.72
C SER A 17 -20.62 -1.20 2.44
N SER A 18 -21.44 -2.03 1.80
CA SER A 18 -22.67 -2.60 2.37
C SER A 18 -22.45 -3.88 3.17
N GLU A 19 -21.23 -4.42 3.20
CA GLU A 19 -20.91 -5.64 3.94
C GLU A 19 -21.16 -5.44 5.45
N ASP A 20 -21.66 -6.50 6.10
CA ASP A 20 -21.95 -6.45 7.53
C ASP A 20 -20.66 -6.47 8.35
N THR A 21 -20.46 -5.40 9.12
CA THR A 21 -19.33 -5.29 10.04
C THR A 21 -19.34 -6.33 11.16
N THR A 22 -20.51 -6.89 11.49
CA THR A 22 -20.66 -7.94 12.49
C THR A 22 -20.05 -9.25 11.99
N GLU A 23 -20.38 -9.64 10.76
CA GLU A 23 -19.81 -10.83 10.10
C GLU A 23 -18.29 -10.71 9.96
N ILE A 24 -17.80 -9.55 9.48
CA ILE A 24 -16.35 -9.30 9.37
C ILE A 24 -15.66 -9.46 10.73
N LYS A 25 -16.29 -9.00 11.81
CA LYS A 25 -15.76 -9.09 13.17
C LYS A 25 -15.68 -10.54 13.64
N GLU A 26 -16.70 -11.35 13.37
CA GLU A 26 -16.73 -12.77 13.72
C GLU A 26 -15.66 -13.57 12.96
N ILE A 27 -15.56 -13.39 11.65
CA ILE A 27 -14.54 -14.07 10.83
C ILE A 27 -13.13 -13.71 11.31
N LEU A 28 -12.86 -12.43 11.60
CA LEU A 28 -11.56 -12.00 12.12
C LEU A 28 -11.25 -12.64 13.48
N LYS A 29 -12.27 -12.79 14.33
CA LYS A 29 -12.15 -13.46 15.63
C LYS A 29 -11.84 -14.94 15.48
N GLU A 30 -12.47 -15.63 14.54
CA GLU A 30 -12.18 -17.03 14.19
C GLU A 30 -10.75 -17.22 13.67
N ASN A 31 -10.23 -16.22 12.96
CA ASN A 31 -8.83 -16.18 12.52
C ASN A 31 -7.85 -15.76 13.64
N GLY A 32 -8.30 -15.61 14.89
CA GLY A 32 -7.47 -15.31 16.05
C GLY A 32 -7.18 -13.81 16.28
N HIS A 33 -7.87 -12.92 15.58
CA HIS A 33 -7.73 -11.48 15.73
C HIS A 33 -8.92 -10.88 16.50
N GLU A 34 -8.64 -10.29 17.66
CA GLU A 34 -9.69 -9.64 18.45
C GLU A 34 -9.93 -8.22 17.94
N VAL A 35 -11.13 -7.96 17.45
CA VAL A 35 -11.49 -6.68 16.86
C VAL A 35 -12.21 -5.80 17.88
N ARG A 36 -11.64 -4.63 18.14
CA ARG A 36 -12.22 -3.61 19.01
C ARG A 36 -13.30 -2.81 18.30
N GLN A 37 -13.03 -2.36 17.08
CA GLN A 37 -13.99 -1.60 16.26
C GLN A 37 -13.70 -1.72 14.77
N ILE A 38 -14.74 -1.64 13.95
CA ILE A 38 -14.67 -1.55 12.50
C ILE A 38 -15.42 -0.29 12.07
N VAL A 39 -14.79 0.52 11.22
CA VAL A 39 -15.36 1.78 10.72
C VAL A 39 -15.22 1.84 9.21
N ASN A 40 -16.33 1.98 8.49
CA ASN A 40 -16.29 2.21 7.05
C ASN A 40 -15.65 3.58 6.73
N VAL A 41 -14.69 3.60 5.80
CA VAL A 41 -14.04 4.83 5.36
C VAL A 41 -14.95 5.58 4.41
N ARG A 42 -15.24 6.85 4.70
CA ARG A 42 -16.05 7.70 3.83
C ARG A 42 -15.20 8.65 3.01
N HIS A 43 -15.64 8.94 1.79
CA HIS A 43 -15.04 9.98 0.98
C HIS A 43 -15.16 11.34 1.69
N ARG A 44 -14.07 12.11 1.73
CA ARG A 44 -13.98 13.31 2.58
C ARG A 44 -15.03 14.36 2.23
N THR A 45 -15.28 14.54 0.93
CA THR A 45 -16.14 15.60 0.40
C THR A 45 -17.58 15.12 0.23
N SER A 46 -17.79 14.04 -0.54
CA SER A 46 -19.15 13.53 -0.84
C SER A 46 -19.78 12.74 0.29
N LYS A 47 -19.01 12.33 1.32
CA LYS A 47 -19.46 11.48 2.44
C LYS A 47 -19.94 10.08 2.07
N GLU A 48 -19.89 9.73 0.79
CA GLU A 48 -20.13 8.38 0.29
C GLU A 48 -19.21 7.35 0.94
N PRO A 49 -19.72 6.16 1.31
CA PRO A 49 -18.90 5.10 1.87
C PRO A 49 -17.98 4.50 0.79
N LEU A 50 -16.76 4.16 1.17
CA LEU A 50 -15.78 3.53 0.29
C LEU A 50 -15.74 2.01 0.57
N PRO A 51 -15.26 1.22 -0.41
CA PRO A 51 -14.97 -0.20 -0.21
C PRO A 51 -13.69 -0.41 0.63
N LEU A 52 -13.63 0.28 1.76
CA LEU A 52 -12.49 0.37 2.67
C LEU A 52 -13.01 0.42 4.11
N PHE A 53 -12.38 -0.32 4.99
CA PHE A 53 -12.71 -0.32 6.42
C PHE A 53 -11.45 -0.10 7.26
N TYR A 54 -11.53 0.78 8.26
CA TYR A 54 -10.56 0.80 9.34
C TYR A 54 -10.93 -0.29 10.33
N VAL A 55 -9.99 -1.19 10.60
CA VAL A 55 -10.14 -2.24 11.60
C VAL A 55 -9.17 -1.96 12.72
N ASP A 56 -9.69 -1.77 13.93
CA ASP A 56 -8.89 -1.63 15.14
C ASP A 56 -8.90 -2.96 15.88
N LEU A 57 -7.72 -3.55 16.01
CA LEU A 57 -7.52 -4.75 16.80
C LEU A 57 -7.10 -4.39 18.21
N GLU A 58 -7.44 -5.26 19.15
CA GLU A 58 -6.80 -5.25 20.46
C GLU A 58 -5.29 -5.48 20.31
N PRO A 59 -4.45 -4.80 21.08
CA PRO A 59 -2.99 -4.93 21.00
C PRO A 59 -2.56 -6.34 21.43
N LYS A 60 -2.23 -7.17 20.44
CA LYS A 60 -1.73 -8.54 20.62
C LYS A 60 -0.47 -8.75 19.78
N SER A 61 0.36 -9.70 20.20
CA SER A 61 1.61 -10.04 19.52
C SER A 61 1.39 -10.55 18.09
N ASN A 62 0.28 -11.22 17.83
CA ASN A 62 -0.10 -11.80 16.53
C ASN A 62 -0.74 -10.81 15.54
N ASN A 63 -0.87 -9.52 15.89
CA ASN A 63 -1.53 -8.54 15.03
C ASN A 63 -0.82 -8.31 13.69
N ARG A 64 0.48 -8.60 13.59
CA ARG A 64 1.21 -8.53 12.32
C ARG A 64 0.79 -9.62 11.34
N ASP A 65 0.27 -10.73 11.83
CA ASP A 65 -0.07 -11.89 11.01
C ASP A 65 -1.34 -11.63 10.18
N ILE A 66 -2.11 -10.59 10.51
CA ILE A 66 -3.30 -10.19 9.74
C ILE A 66 -2.97 -9.87 8.27
N PHE A 67 -1.74 -9.42 7.99
CA PHE A 67 -1.29 -9.15 6.61
C PHE A 67 -1.13 -10.43 5.77
N ASN A 68 -1.13 -11.60 6.41
CA ASN A 68 -1.08 -12.89 5.72
C ASN A 68 -2.49 -13.35 5.30
N LEU A 69 -3.57 -12.78 5.83
CA LEU A 69 -4.94 -13.10 5.44
C LEU A 69 -5.24 -12.56 4.04
N LYS A 70 -5.53 -13.49 3.12
CA LYS A 70 -5.87 -13.18 1.71
C LYS A 70 -7.37 -13.27 1.42
N TYR A 71 -8.11 -13.96 2.27
CA TYR A 71 -9.52 -14.24 2.09
C TYR A 71 -10.25 -14.09 3.43
N LEU A 72 -11.44 -13.51 3.38
CA LEU A 72 -12.45 -13.61 4.43
C LEU A 72 -13.64 -14.31 3.79
N ASN A 73 -14.01 -15.49 4.30
CA ASN A 73 -14.94 -16.41 3.64
C ASN A 73 -14.55 -16.65 2.17
N HIS A 74 -15.44 -16.33 1.23
CA HIS A 74 -15.20 -16.49 -0.22
C HIS A 74 -14.72 -15.20 -0.90
N MET A 75 -14.48 -14.13 -0.13
CA MET A 75 -14.10 -12.83 -0.65
C MET A 75 -12.59 -12.64 -0.57
N LYS A 76 -11.98 -12.24 -1.68
CA LYS A 76 -10.57 -11.89 -1.72
C LYS A 76 -10.36 -10.51 -1.11
N VAL A 77 -9.51 -10.41 -0.09
CA VAL A 77 -9.26 -9.18 0.65
C VAL A 77 -7.79 -8.83 0.69
N THR A 78 -7.48 -7.61 1.15
CA THR A 78 -6.11 -7.18 1.41
C THR A 78 -6.07 -6.28 2.64
N PHE A 79 -5.14 -6.55 3.54
CA PHE A 79 -4.86 -5.70 4.69
C PHE A 79 -3.64 -4.82 4.41
N GLU A 80 -3.76 -3.54 4.70
CA GLU A 80 -2.69 -2.55 4.54
C GLU A 80 -2.42 -1.80 5.85
N PRO A 81 -1.17 -1.38 6.09
CA PRO A 81 -0.88 -0.49 7.20
C PRO A 81 -1.60 0.85 7.02
N PRO A 82 -2.05 1.50 8.10
CA PRO A 82 -2.70 2.80 8.02
C PRO A 82 -1.74 3.83 7.45
N TYR A 83 -2.22 4.64 6.50
CA TYR A 83 -1.39 5.64 5.84
C TYR A 83 -0.82 6.63 6.86
N LYS A 84 0.51 6.68 6.97
CA LYS A 84 1.19 7.69 7.78
C LYS A 84 1.07 9.03 7.05
N LYS A 85 0.31 9.97 7.61
CA LYS A 85 0.38 11.36 7.13
C LYS A 85 1.84 11.79 7.20
N LYS A 86 2.42 12.17 6.05
CA LYS A 86 3.70 12.87 6.00
C LYS A 86 3.57 14.05 6.98
N LYS A 87 4.42 14.11 8.01
CA LYS A 87 4.52 15.32 8.83
C LYS A 87 4.78 16.45 7.85
N SER A 88 3.90 17.44 7.79
CA SER A 88 4.16 18.65 7.02
C SER A 88 5.30 19.39 7.73
N SER A 89 6.55 19.03 7.42
CA SER A 89 7.67 19.93 7.63
C SER A 89 7.48 21.07 6.64
N SER A 90 6.83 22.15 7.07
CA SER A 90 6.93 23.44 6.39
C SER A 90 8.37 23.92 6.53
N ALA A 91 9.26 23.36 5.69
CA ALA A 91 10.58 23.88 5.40
C ALA A 91 10.65 23.99 3.88
N LYS A 92 10.84 25.22 3.40
CA LYS A 92 10.88 25.61 1.99
C LYS A 92 11.88 24.74 1.21
N GLY A 93 11.52 24.36 0.00
CA GLY A 93 12.46 23.74 -0.94
C GLY A 93 11.75 22.97 -2.04
N ALA A 94 11.31 23.67 -3.08
CA ALA A 94 10.99 23.04 -4.34
C ALA A 94 12.28 22.40 -4.90
N LYS A 95 12.29 21.08 -5.12
CA LYS A 95 13.13 20.44 -6.12
C LYS A 95 12.29 19.46 -6.90
N GLY A 96 12.21 19.72 -8.21
CA GLY A 96 11.39 18.98 -9.15
C GLY A 96 11.73 17.48 -9.16
N LEU A 97 10.67 16.69 -9.24
CA LEU A 97 10.73 15.27 -9.55
C LEU A 97 11.16 15.14 -11.02
N VAL A 98 12.45 14.92 -11.26
CA VAL A 98 12.95 14.54 -12.59
C VAL A 98 12.72 13.03 -12.73
N ILE A 99 11.82 12.65 -13.64
CA ILE A 99 11.58 11.25 -14.02
C ILE A 99 12.82 10.81 -14.83
N PRO A 100 13.60 9.79 -14.40
CA PRO A 100 14.69 9.29 -15.23
C PRO A 100 14.10 8.53 -16.43
N LYS A 101 14.33 9.05 -17.64
CA LYS A 101 14.07 8.31 -18.88
C LYS A 101 15.06 7.14 -18.97
N SER A 102 14.50 5.96 -19.20
CA SER A 102 15.14 4.71 -19.61
C SER A 102 16.46 4.90 -20.36
N VAL A 103 17.52 4.28 -19.85
CA VAL A 103 18.80 4.12 -20.53
C VAL A 103 18.64 2.99 -21.55
N SER A 104 18.63 3.35 -22.83
CA SER A 104 18.89 2.40 -23.90
C SER A 104 19.80 3.08 -24.90
N GLN A 105 21.10 2.79 -24.80
CA GLN A 105 22.06 3.13 -25.85
C GLN A 105 22.85 1.87 -26.20
N THR A 106 22.26 1.15 -27.15
CA THR A 106 22.83 0.57 -28.37
C THR A 106 24.18 -0.16 -28.27
N ILE A 107 24.05 -1.48 -28.42
CA ILE A 107 24.99 -2.49 -28.91
C ILE A 107 25.98 -1.93 -29.94
N GLN A 108 27.28 -2.08 -29.67
CA GLN A 108 28.33 -1.93 -30.67
C GLN A 108 28.26 -3.07 -31.70
N MET A 109 28.23 -2.73 -32.98
CA MET A 109 28.55 -3.66 -34.07
C MET A 109 29.61 -3.04 -34.98
N ARG A 110 30.62 -3.87 -35.21
CA ARG A 110 31.85 -3.66 -35.98
C ARG A 110 31.61 -3.45 -37.48
N GLN A 111 32.55 -2.68 -38.06
CA GLN A 111 33.15 -2.80 -39.39
C GLN A 111 32.27 -2.61 -40.64
N VAL A 112 32.53 -1.52 -41.38
CA VAL A 112 32.74 -1.60 -42.84
C VAL A 112 33.91 -0.68 -43.25
N ARG A 113 34.71 -1.23 -44.14
CA ARG A 113 36.03 -0.81 -44.65
C ARG A 113 35.98 0.50 -45.46
N ARG A 114 36.95 1.38 -45.23
CA ARG A 114 37.46 2.37 -46.21
C ARG A 114 38.98 2.56 -45.99
N ARG A 115 39.83 2.05 -46.90
CA ARG A 115 41.24 2.48 -47.15
C ARG A 115 41.21 3.82 -47.92
N PRO A 116 42.24 4.71 -47.94
CA PRO A 116 43.61 4.50 -48.48
C PRO A 116 44.70 5.46 -47.88
N PRO A 117 45.83 5.81 -48.54
CA PRO A 117 46.74 5.07 -49.42
C PRO A 117 48.15 4.91 -48.81
N ASN A 118 48.93 3.92 -49.29
CA ASN A 118 50.38 3.90 -49.07
C ASN A 118 51.09 4.44 -50.32
N GLN A 119 52.18 5.16 -50.08
CA GLN A 119 52.98 5.93 -51.03
C GLN A 119 53.58 5.08 -52.14
N HIS A 120 53.72 5.65 -53.34
CA HIS A 120 54.72 5.26 -54.34
C HIS A 120 55.27 6.53 -55.02
N LEU A 121 56.60 6.56 -55.08
CA LEU A 121 57.55 7.50 -55.71
C LEU A 121 57.87 8.77 -54.93
#